data_AF-A0A518B387-F1
#
_entry.id   AF-A0A518B387-F1
#
_cell.length_a   1.000
_cell.length_b   1.000
_cell.length_c   1.000
_cell.angle_alpha   90.00
_cell.angle_beta   90.00
_cell.angle_gamma   90.00
#
_symmetry.space_group_name_H-M   'P 1'
#
loop_
_entity.id
_entity.type
_entity.pdbx_description
1 polymer ?
#
loop_
_entity_poly.entity_id
_entity_poly.type
_entity_poly.pdbx_seq_one_letter_code
_entity_poly.pdbx_strand_id
1 'polypeptide(L)'
;MNPIPYWLRGVVSLLAAGHLGAVAVMTLAAPSGPWAVAQGADWATPPQLAQFGAEKVGPYLDSLKMTHNYHFAENFISSQPDGGPDARFRAKLLDADGKTIDELTFPDPKAWGTVRHRQRLLARALAEDELVVPTEGEMVPAANQRVERVLIWQMGEGQRGAVKAVPRHLVPRDRPTLGPSRSSMILASSYARHLLRHHDAAAVEISRTSRPSIPPDVLFLDGVPQEAAFDDSTVTFGETHAHDGTDAR
;
A
#
# COMPACT_ATOMS: atom_id res chain seq x y z
N MET A 1 30.42 48.07 -1.63
CA MET A 1 30.07 46.81 -2.32
C MET A 1 30.22 47.05 -3.81
N ASN A 2 31.13 46.35 -4.48
CA ASN A 2 31.31 46.53 -5.92
C ASN A 2 30.18 45.79 -6.67
N PRO A 3 29.56 46.40 -7.70
CA PRO A 3 28.51 45.76 -8.47
C PRO A 3 29.08 44.54 -9.22
N ILE A 4 28.31 43.43 -9.23
CA ILE A 4 28.69 42.21 -9.96
C ILE A 4 28.87 42.53 -11.46
N PRO A 5 29.98 42.11 -12.09
CA PRO A 5 30.20 42.31 -13.53
C PRO A 5 29.07 41.73 -14.39
N TYR A 6 28.69 42.42 -15.47
CA TYR A 6 27.58 42.01 -16.32
C TYR A 6 27.74 40.61 -16.92
N TRP A 7 28.97 40.23 -17.30
CA TRP A 7 29.23 38.89 -17.85
C TRP A 7 28.94 37.78 -16.84
N LEU A 8 29.25 38.01 -15.56
CA LEU A 8 29.01 37.02 -14.50
C LEU A 8 27.50 36.87 -14.23
N ARG A 9 26.74 37.98 -14.30
CA ARG A 9 25.28 37.92 -14.25
C ARG A 9 24.72 37.07 -15.39
N GLY A 10 25.23 37.27 -16.61
CA GLY A 10 24.86 36.47 -17.77
C GLY A 10 25.11 34.98 -17.56
N VAL A 11 26.29 34.60 -17.06
CA VAL A 11 26.63 33.19 -16.78
C VAL A 11 25.70 32.59 -15.72
N VAL A 12 25.47 33.28 -14.60
CA VAL A 12 24.59 32.80 -13.54
C VAL A 12 23.16 32.62 -14.04
N SER A 13 22.64 33.56 -14.84
CA SER A 13 21.31 33.45 -15.44
C SER A 13 21.20 32.25 -16.39
N LEU A 14 22.22 31.99 -17.20
CA LEU A 14 22.26 30.83 -18.10
C LEU A 14 22.28 29.51 -17.33
N LEU A 15 23.06 29.42 -16.25
CA LEU A 15 23.09 28.22 -15.40
C LEU A 15 21.75 27.97 -14.71
N ALA A 16 21.12 29.02 -14.17
CA ALA A 16 19.79 28.91 -13.56
C ALA A 16 18.72 28.47 -14.56
N ALA A 17 18.72 29.06 -15.76
CA ALA A 17 17.81 28.68 -16.84
C ALA A 17 18.03 27.23 -17.28
N GLY A 18 19.29 26.79 -17.41
CA GLY A 18 19.65 25.41 -17.72
C GLY A 18 19.17 24.42 -16.67
N HIS A 19 19.34 24.74 -15.38
CA HIS A 19 18.85 23.91 -14.28
C HIS A 19 17.32 23.79 -14.27
N LEU A 20 16.60 24.91 -14.39
CA LEU A 20 15.14 24.90 -14.46
C LEU A 20 14.63 24.14 -15.69
N GLY A 21 15.31 24.26 -16.83
CA GLY A 21 15.03 23.48 -18.03
C GLY A 21 15.21 21.98 -17.79
N ALA A 22 16.29 21.56 -17.13
CA ALA A 22 16.50 20.16 -16.75
C ALA A 22 15.38 19.63 -15.85
N VAL A 23 14.97 20.40 -14.83
CA VAL A 23 13.86 20.03 -13.93
C VAL A 23 12.53 19.94 -14.69
N ALA A 24 12.26 20.87 -15.62
CA ALA A 24 11.06 20.86 -16.43
C ALA A 24 11.01 19.62 -17.35
N VAL A 25 12.13 19.28 -17.99
CA VAL A 25 12.26 18.06 -18.80
C VAL A 25 12.00 16.82 -17.95
N MET A 26 12.58 16.72 -16.75
CA MET A 26 12.36 15.59 -15.85
C MET A 26 10.90 15.50 -15.38
N THR A 27 10.27 16.64 -15.09
CA THR A 27 8.84 16.70 -14.72
C THR A 27 7.94 16.23 -15.87
N LEU A 28 8.23 16.62 -17.11
CA LEU A 28 7.48 16.17 -18.29
C LEU A 28 7.74 14.70 -18.65
N ALA A 29 8.92 14.20 -18.30
CA ALA A 29 9.30 12.80 -18.50
C ALA A 29 8.83 11.89 -17.37
N ALA A 30 8.44 12.46 -16.23
CA ALA A 30 7.84 11.71 -15.16
C ALA A 30 6.54 11.07 -15.70
N PRO A 31 6.34 9.76 -15.50
CA PRO A 31 5.08 9.13 -15.84
C PRO A 31 3.96 9.86 -15.11
N SER A 32 3.01 10.42 -15.86
CA SER A 32 1.81 10.99 -15.28
C SER A 32 0.78 9.88 -15.14
N GLY A 33 0.05 9.83 -14.03
CA GLY A 33 -0.86 8.73 -13.73
C GLY A 33 -0.31 7.78 -12.67
N PRO A 34 -0.99 6.66 -12.37
CA PRO A 34 -1.83 5.94 -13.30
C PRO A 34 -3.12 6.69 -13.63
N TRP A 35 -3.35 6.89 -14.93
CA TRP A 35 -4.63 7.38 -15.42
C TRP A 35 -5.52 6.18 -15.71
N ALA A 36 -6.82 6.34 -15.52
CA ALA A 36 -7.76 5.33 -15.97
C ALA A 36 -7.71 5.28 -17.51
N VAL A 37 -7.18 4.19 -18.06
CA VAL A 37 -7.24 3.87 -19.49
C VAL A 37 -7.98 2.54 -19.68
N ALA A 38 -8.39 2.23 -20.90
CA ALA A 38 -9.19 1.04 -21.21
C ALA A 38 -8.46 -0.31 -21.04
N GLN A 39 -7.17 -0.30 -20.65
CA GLN A 39 -6.34 -1.47 -20.31
C GLN A 39 -5.90 -1.55 -18.82
N GLY A 40 -6.38 -0.64 -17.96
CA GLY A 40 -6.03 -0.60 -16.55
C GLY A 40 -5.79 0.79 -16.01
N ALA A 41 -5.29 0.85 -14.79
CA ALA A 41 -4.51 1.99 -14.34
C ALA A 41 -3.17 1.92 -15.08
N ASP A 42 -3.00 2.70 -16.15
CA ASP A 42 -1.75 2.75 -16.91
C ASP A 42 -1.03 4.07 -16.64
N TRP A 43 0.28 3.97 -16.58
CA TRP A 43 1.13 5.14 -16.51
C TRP A 43 1.15 5.74 -17.90
N ALA A 44 0.63 6.95 -18.06
CA ALA A 44 0.69 7.60 -19.35
C ALA A 44 2.16 7.68 -19.74
N THR A 45 2.48 7.04 -20.87
CA THR A 45 3.83 7.06 -21.40
C THR A 45 4.18 8.53 -21.64
N PRO A 46 5.26 9.05 -21.02
CA PRO A 46 5.62 10.44 -21.18
C PRO A 46 5.92 10.74 -22.66
N PRO A 47 5.74 11.98 -23.13
CA PRO A 47 6.07 12.34 -24.51
C PRO A 47 7.49 11.88 -24.89
N GLN A 48 7.67 11.27 -26.06
CA GLN A 48 8.99 10.75 -26.48
C GLN A 48 10.10 11.80 -26.42
N LEU A 49 9.78 13.06 -26.71
CA LEU A 49 10.72 14.18 -26.60
C LEU A 49 11.22 14.39 -25.15
N ALA A 50 10.34 14.20 -24.16
CA ALA A 50 10.69 14.34 -22.75
C ALA A 50 11.58 13.18 -22.29
N GLN A 51 11.34 11.95 -22.76
CA GLN A 51 12.18 10.79 -22.46
C GLN A 51 13.63 11.00 -22.91
N PHE A 52 13.82 11.42 -24.17
CA PHE A 52 15.15 11.71 -24.70
C PHE A 52 15.88 12.80 -23.90
N GLY A 53 15.15 13.87 -23.53
CA GLY A 53 15.70 14.93 -22.69
C GLY A 53 16.10 14.42 -21.30
N ALA A 54 15.24 13.61 -20.67
CA ALA A 54 15.46 13.06 -19.34
C ALA A 54 16.70 12.16 -19.26
N GLU A 55 16.96 11.34 -20.29
CA GLU A 55 18.20 10.54 -20.37
C GLU A 55 19.46 11.41 -20.36
N LYS A 56 19.41 12.61 -20.97
CA LYS A 56 20.56 13.53 -21.03
C LYS A 56 20.77 14.31 -19.74
N VAL A 57 19.69 14.74 -19.09
CA VAL A 57 19.77 15.55 -17.85
C VAL A 57 19.77 14.71 -16.58
N GLY A 58 19.40 13.43 -16.67
CA GLY A 58 19.30 12.48 -15.56
C GLY A 58 20.55 12.42 -14.69
N PRO A 59 21.76 12.17 -15.23
CA PRO A 59 22.99 12.10 -14.42
C PRO A 59 23.30 13.39 -13.65
N TYR A 60 22.99 14.54 -14.23
CA TYR A 60 23.15 15.85 -13.59
C TYR A 60 22.17 16.03 -12.43
N LEU A 61 20.89 15.73 -12.64
CA LEU A 61 19.87 15.82 -11.59
C LEU A 61 20.04 14.76 -10.51
N ASP A 62 20.56 13.58 -10.85
CA ASP A 62 20.80 12.49 -9.92
C ASP A 62 21.89 12.85 -8.91
N SER A 63 22.95 13.49 -9.39
CA SER A 63 24.02 14.05 -8.55
C SER A 63 23.50 15.10 -7.55
N LEU A 64 22.40 15.77 -7.87
CA LEU A 64 21.72 16.73 -7.01
C LEU A 64 20.56 16.12 -6.19
N LYS A 65 20.30 14.81 -6.33
CA LYS A 65 19.17 14.08 -5.74
C LYS A 65 17.80 14.65 -6.13
N MET A 66 17.69 15.23 -7.33
CA MET A 66 16.47 15.84 -7.86
C MET A 66 15.76 14.97 -8.91
N THR A 67 16.17 13.71 -9.05
CA THR A 67 15.54 12.72 -9.94
C THR A 67 14.25 12.10 -9.38
N HIS A 68 13.95 12.31 -8.10
CA HIS A 68 12.76 11.78 -7.46
C HIS A 68 11.52 12.53 -7.97
N ASN A 69 10.72 11.85 -8.79
CA ASN A 69 9.39 12.30 -9.15
C ASN A 69 8.47 12.02 -7.94
N TYR A 70 7.98 13.07 -7.27
CA TYR A 70 7.09 12.95 -6.10
C TYR A 70 5.70 12.38 -6.43
N HIS A 71 5.57 11.56 -7.48
CA HIS A 71 4.40 10.75 -7.78
C HIS A 71 4.42 9.52 -6.86
N PHE A 72 4.11 9.74 -5.59
CA PHE A 72 3.76 8.63 -4.72
C PHE A 72 2.44 8.04 -5.23
N ALA A 73 2.34 6.70 -5.24
CA ALA A 73 1.06 6.01 -5.41
C ALA A 73 -0.01 6.49 -4.40
N GLU A 74 0.41 7.23 -3.38
CA GLU A 74 -0.39 7.93 -2.34
C GLU A 74 -1.16 9.14 -2.86
N ASN A 75 -0.67 9.81 -3.91
CA ASN A 75 -1.30 11.03 -4.44
C ASN A 75 -2.53 10.77 -5.31
N PHE A 76 -2.84 9.51 -5.64
CA PHE A 76 -3.91 9.15 -6.57
C PHE A 76 -5.24 8.79 -5.90
N ILE A 77 -5.31 8.76 -4.57
CA ILE A 77 -6.53 8.43 -3.81
C ILE A 77 -7.46 9.65 -3.68
N SER A 78 -6.97 10.87 -3.90
CA SER A 78 -7.74 12.10 -3.63
C SER A 78 -8.73 12.51 -4.72
N SER A 79 -8.78 11.83 -5.88
CA SER A 79 -9.65 12.23 -7.00
C SER A 79 -11.04 11.60 -6.98
N GLN A 80 -11.31 10.61 -6.11
CA GLN A 80 -12.68 10.19 -5.84
C GLN A 80 -13.29 11.05 -4.73
N PRO A 81 -14.48 11.65 -4.93
CA PRO A 81 -15.18 12.43 -3.90
C PRO A 81 -15.36 11.66 -2.59
N ASP A 82 -15.42 10.32 -2.69
CA ASP A 82 -15.61 9.39 -1.58
C ASP A 82 -14.33 8.60 -1.17
N GLY A 83 -13.22 8.76 -1.90
CA GLY A 83 -11.88 8.33 -1.44
C GLY A 83 -11.38 6.92 -1.79
N GLY A 84 -11.37 6.51 -3.06
CA GLY A 84 -10.56 5.39 -3.57
C GLY A 84 -10.97 4.00 -3.06
N PRO A 85 -10.29 2.91 -3.50
CA PRO A 85 -10.55 1.56 -2.99
C PRO A 85 -10.30 1.53 -1.48
N ASP A 86 -11.40 1.57 -0.76
CA ASP A 86 -11.51 2.05 0.62
C ASP A 86 -11.19 0.87 1.55
N ALA A 87 -9.91 0.66 1.87
CA ALA A 87 -9.57 -0.27 2.92
C ALA A 87 -10.12 0.29 4.25
N ARG A 88 -11.11 -0.39 4.81
CA ARG A 88 -11.67 -0.06 6.12
C ARG A 88 -11.18 -1.08 7.13
N PHE A 89 -10.87 -0.61 8.32
CA PHE A 89 -10.41 -1.44 9.40
C PHE A 89 -11.43 -1.45 10.49
N ARG A 90 -11.61 -2.62 11.07
CA ARG A 90 -12.47 -2.84 12.21
C ARG A 90 -11.67 -3.57 13.27
N ALA A 91 -11.58 -2.97 14.44
CA ALA A 91 -11.00 -3.56 15.62
C ALA A 91 -12.14 -3.92 16.59
N LYS A 92 -12.36 -5.21 16.82
CA LYS A 92 -13.27 -5.67 17.86
C LYS A 92 -12.49 -5.84 19.16
N LEU A 93 -12.92 -5.13 20.19
CA LEU A 93 -12.36 -5.20 21.53
C LEU A 93 -13.15 -6.28 22.29
N LEU A 94 -12.46 -7.30 22.80
CA LEU A 94 -13.07 -8.45 23.47
C LEU A 94 -12.70 -8.45 24.96
N ASP A 95 -13.65 -8.83 25.81
CA ASP A 95 -13.40 -9.10 27.23
C ASP A 95 -12.74 -10.48 27.45
N ALA A 96 -12.49 -10.83 28.71
CA ALA A 96 -11.86 -12.09 29.08
C ALA A 96 -12.72 -13.33 28.71
N ASP A 97 -14.03 -13.15 28.55
CA ASP A 97 -14.98 -14.18 28.14
C ASP A 97 -15.14 -14.24 26.61
N GLY A 98 -14.38 -13.42 25.86
CA GLY A 98 -14.43 -13.34 24.40
C GLY A 98 -15.63 -12.57 23.85
N LYS A 99 -16.36 -11.82 24.70
CA LYS A 99 -17.51 -11.02 24.28
C LYS A 99 -17.04 -9.64 23.84
N THR A 100 -17.61 -9.14 22.73
CA THR A 100 -17.33 -7.80 22.22
C THR A 100 -17.79 -6.72 23.20
N ILE A 101 -16.83 -5.94 23.70
CA ILE A 101 -17.07 -4.76 24.53
C ILE A 101 -17.37 -3.55 23.63
N ASP A 102 -16.56 -3.38 22.58
CA ASP A 102 -16.63 -2.23 21.68
C ASP A 102 -16.07 -2.59 20.30
N GLU A 103 -16.46 -1.83 19.28
CA GLU A 103 -16.05 -2.02 17.89
C GLU A 103 -15.65 -0.67 17.29
N LEU A 104 -14.36 -0.54 16.99
CA LEU A 104 -13.81 0.67 16.39
C LEU A 104 -13.63 0.46 14.89
N THR A 105 -14.13 1.40 14.09
CA THR A 105 -13.93 1.40 12.64
C THR A 105 -13.13 2.63 12.21
N PHE A 106 -12.15 2.46 11.32
CA PHE A 106 -11.47 3.58 10.68
C PHE A 106 -11.21 3.32 9.19
N PRO A 107 -11.17 4.36 8.34
CA PRO A 107 -11.33 5.77 8.67
C PRO A 107 -12.73 6.12 9.16
N ASP A 108 -12.82 6.90 10.25
CA ASP A 108 -14.09 7.35 10.81
C ASP A 108 -14.65 8.47 9.93
N PRO A 109 -15.84 8.29 9.32
CA PRO A 109 -16.43 9.31 8.46
C PRO A 109 -16.71 10.61 9.21
N LYS A 110 -16.94 10.55 10.53
CA LYS A 110 -17.25 11.70 11.39
C LYS A 110 -16.01 12.39 11.96
N ALA A 111 -14.82 11.81 11.81
CA ALA A 111 -13.60 12.43 12.29
C ALA A 111 -13.26 13.72 11.52
N TRP A 112 -12.57 14.65 12.20
CA TRP A 112 -12.03 15.88 11.58
C TRP A 112 -11.16 15.53 10.37
N GLY A 113 -11.19 16.33 9.30
CA GLY A 113 -10.52 16.03 8.03
C GLY A 113 -9.06 15.57 8.15
N THR A 114 -8.24 16.26 8.94
CA THR A 114 -6.84 15.87 9.23
C THR A 114 -6.71 14.53 9.97
N VAL A 115 -7.58 14.24 10.94
CA VAL A 115 -7.60 12.95 11.67
C VAL A 115 -8.03 11.84 10.72
N ARG A 116 -9.11 12.06 9.96
CA ARG A 116 -9.60 11.14 8.95
C ARG A 116 -8.55 10.86 7.87
N HIS A 117 -7.79 11.88 7.45
CA HIS A 117 -6.67 11.71 6.52
C HIS A 117 -5.57 10.81 7.11
N ARG A 118 -5.16 11.02 8.37
CA ARG A 118 -4.19 10.13 9.05
C ARG A 118 -4.71 8.70 9.20
N GLN A 119 -6.00 8.54 9.51
CA GLN A 119 -6.64 7.23 9.57
C GLN A 119 -6.66 6.54 8.21
N ARG A 120 -6.88 7.27 7.11
CA ARG A 120 -6.77 6.75 5.74
C ARG A 120 -5.35 6.28 5.42
N LEU A 121 -4.33 7.05 5.81
CA LEU A 121 -2.93 6.64 5.63
C LEU A 121 -2.61 5.36 6.42
N LEU A 122 -3.07 5.26 7.67
CA LEU A 122 -2.92 4.05 8.48
C LEU A 122 -3.64 2.85 7.84
N ALA A 123 -4.88 3.04 7.41
CA ALA A 123 -5.67 2.02 6.75
C ALA A 123 -4.97 1.52 5.47
N ARG A 124 -4.44 2.44 4.66
CA ARG A 124 -3.65 2.08 3.48
C ARG A 124 -2.41 1.26 3.85
N ALA A 125 -1.62 1.69 4.82
CA ALA A 125 -0.41 0.98 5.23
C ALA A 125 -0.71 -0.44 5.75
N LEU A 126 -1.85 -0.62 6.43
CA LEU A 126 -2.34 -1.94 6.83
C LEU A 126 -2.94 -2.75 5.65
N ALA A 127 -3.36 -2.08 4.58
CA ALA A 127 -3.87 -2.71 3.37
C ALA A 127 -2.76 -3.20 2.41
N GLU A 128 -1.50 -2.95 2.73
CA GLU A 128 -0.36 -3.40 1.94
C GLU A 128 -0.25 -4.93 1.97
N ASP A 129 -0.60 -5.54 0.84
CA ASP A 129 -0.42 -6.96 0.58
C ASP A 129 0.84 -7.19 -0.26
N GLU A 130 1.48 -8.35 -0.05
CA GLU A 130 2.58 -8.83 -0.86
C GLU A 130 2.17 -10.08 -1.65
N LEU A 131 2.67 -10.19 -2.88
CA LEU A 131 2.51 -11.41 -3.67
C LEU A 131 3.42 -12.50 -3.10
N VAL A 132 2.83 -13.59 -2.68
CA VAL A 132 3.55 -14.76 -2.17
C VAL A 132 3.77 -15.72 -3.33
N VAL A 133 4.98 -15.69 -3.89
CA VAL A 133 5.36 -16.54 -5.03
C VAL A 133 5.57 -17.98 -4.53
N PRO A 134 4.82 -18.96 -5.07
CA PRO A 134 5.02 -20.36 -4.71
C PRO A 134 6.37 -20.87 -5.22
N THR A 135 7.01 -21.77 -4.47
CA THR A 135 8.26 -22.40 -4.91
C THR A 135 7.98 -23.43 -6.01
N GLU A 136 8.81 -23.43 -7.06
CA GLU A 136 8.84 -24.44 -8.12
C GLU A 136 9.40 -25.77 -7.60
N GLY A 137 8.63 -26.51 -6.81
CA GLY A 137 9.04 -27.83 -6.30
C GLY A 137 8.70 -28.07 -4.84
N GLU A 138 8.70 -29.34 -4.45
CA GLU A 138 8.59 -29.73 -3.05
C GLU A 138 9.94 -29.53 -2.38
N MET A 139 10.00 -28.61 -1.42
CA MET A 139 11.21 -28.36 -0.65
C MET A 139 11.29 -29.37 0.49
N VAL A 140 12.17 -30.36 0.37
CA VAL A 140 12.49 -31.28 1.47
C VAL A 140 13.50 -30.58 2.38
N PRO A 141 13.12 -30.19 3.61
CA PRO A 141 14.07 -29.57 4.53
C PRO A 141 15.17 -30.58 4.89
N ALA A 142 16.38 -30.10 5.17
CA ALA A 142 17.42 -30.97 5.71
C ALA A 142 16.97 -31.59 7.05
N ALA A 143 17.57 -32.71 7.45
CA ALA A 143 17.27 -33.32 8.73
C ALA A 143 17.37 -32.30 9.88
N ASN A 144 16.33 -32.23 10.72
CA ASN A 144 16.16 -31.28 11.83
C ASN A 144 15.96 -29.80 11.44
N GLN A 145 15.79 -29.46 10.15
CA GLN A 145 15.36 -28.12 9.75
C GLN A 145 13.85 -28.02 9.65
N ARG A 146 13.30 -26.90 10.14
CA ARG A 146 11.89 -26.55 9.95
C ARG A 146 11.73 -25.87 8.60
N VAL A 147 10.68 -26.22 7.86
CA VAL A 147 10.36 -25.51 6.61
C VAL A 147 9.98 -24.07 6.93
N GLU A 148 10.51 -23.14 6.14
CA GLU A 148 10.11 -21.73 6.19
C GLU A 148 8.59 -21.61 6.07
N ARG A 149 7.98 -20.82 6.95
CA ARG A 149 6.54 -20.53 6.92
C ARG A 149 6.36 -19.11 6.41
N VAL A 150 5.43 -18.95 5.50
CA VAL A 150 5.01 -17.65 4.95
C VAL A 150 3.59 -17.36 5.38
N LEU A 151 3.27 -16.07 5.55
CA LEU A 151 1.92 -15.63 5.89
C LEU A 151 1.13 -15.47 4.59
N ILE A 152 -0.04 -16.09 4.52
CA ILE A 152 -0.96 -15.93 3.39
C ILE A 152 -2.34 -15.57 3.90
N TRP A 153 -3.12 -14.86 3.09
CA TRP A 153 -4.55 -14.70 3.28
C TRP A 153 -5.25 -15.99 2.87
N GLN A 154 -5.67 -16.79 3.85
CA GLN A 154 -6.50 -17.95 3.56
C GLN A 154 -7.97 -17.51 3.47
N MET A 155 -8.45 -17.33 2.24
CA MET A 155 -9.86 -17.05 1.97
C MET A 155 -10.71 -18.30 2.24
N GLY A 156 -11.76 -18.14 3.03
CA GLY A 156 -12.83 -19.10 3.27
C GLY A 156 -14.09 -18.75 2.46
N GLU A 157 -15.25 -19.19 2.96
CA GLU A 157 -16.55 -18.90 2.33
C GLU A 157 -16.91 -17.40 2.45
N GLY A 158 -17.52 -16.85 1.40
CA GLY A 158 -18.10 -15.50 1.43
C GLY A 158 -17.10 -14.35 1.49
N GLN A 159 -15.95 -14.46 0.79
CA GLN A 159 -14.90 -13.43 0.74
C GLN A 159 -14.31 -13.08 2.11
N ARG A 160 -14.45 -13.97 3.09
CA ARG A 160 -13.87 -13.83 4.43
C ARG A 160 -12.61 -14.65 4.53
N GLY A 161 -11.51 -14.05 4.97
CA GLY A 161 -10.24 -14.73 5.14
C GLY A 161 -9.58 -14.45 6.48
N ALA A 162 -8.56 -15.22 6.80
CA ALA A 162 -7.70 -14.97 7.95
C ALA A 162 -6.23 -15.16 7.55
N VAL A 163 -5.35 -14.44 8.24
CA VAL A 163 -3.92 -14.68 8.09
C VAL A 163 -3.60 -16.09 8.58
N LYS A 164 -2.84 -16.85 7.79
CA LYS A 164 -2.35 -18.15 8.18
C LYS A 164 -0.88 -18.31 7.83
N ALA A 165 -0.10 -18.77 8.80
CA ALA A 165 1.26 -19.21 8.56
C ALA A 165 1.23 -20.60 7.90
N VAL A 166 1.62 -20.69 6.64
CA VAL A 166 1.64 -21.94 5.86
C VAL A 166 3.09 -22.25 5.46
N PRO A 167 3.54 -23.51 5.50
CA PRO A 167 4.84 -23.88 4.94
C PRO A 167 4.97 -23.42 3.48
N ARG A 168 6.11 -22.83 3.11
CA ARG A 168 6.29 -22.19 1.80
C ARG A 168 6.03 -23.11 0.59
N HIS A 169 6.35 -24.40 0.72
CA HIS A 169 6.09 -25.39 -0.32
C HIS A 169 4.60 -25.77 -0.49
N LEU A 170 3.74 -25.41 0.47
CA LEU A 170 2.30 -25.63 0.44
C LEU A 170 1.51 -24.39 0.00
N VAL A 171 2.18 -23.34 -0.47
CA VAL A 171 1.51 -22.19 -1.08
C VAL A 171 0.79 -22.65 -2.36
N PRO A 172 -0.51 -22.33 -2.55
CA PRO A 172 -1.25 -22.71 -3.75
C PRO A 172 -0.55 -22.25 -5.03
N ARG A 173 -0.50 -23.15 -6.03
CA ARG A 173 0.18 -22.91 -7.32
C ARG A 173 -0.79 -22.61 -8.45
N ASP A 174 -2.04 -22.95 -8.27
CA ASP A 174 -3.14 -22.81 -9.21
C ASP A 174 -3.72 -21.39 -9.25
N ARG A 175 -3.28 -20.52 -8.33
CA ARG A 175 -3.76 -19.14 -8.22
C ARG A 175 -2.73 -18.20 -7.60
N PRO A 176 -2.78 -16.89 -7.94
CA PRO A 176 -2.04 -15.88 -7.19
C PRO A 176 -2.41 -15.93 -5.72
N THR A 177 -1.41 -15.99 -4.85
CA THR A 177 -1.60 -15.97 -3.40
C THR A 177 -1.06 -14.66 -2.84
N LEU A 178 -1.90 -13.94 -2.11
CA LEU A 178 -1.53 -12.72 -1.41
C LEU A 178 -1.34 -13.01 0.08
N GLY A 179 -0.45 -12.25 0.72
CA GLY A 179 -0.29 -12.24 2.17
C GLY A 179 -0.16 -10.81 2.69
N PRO A 180 -0.34 -10.59 4.00
CA PRO A 180 -0.03 -9.30 4.58
C PRO A 180 1.47 -9.03 4.44
N SER A 181 1.82 -7.81 4.03
CA SER A 181 3.22 -7.37 4.11
C SER A 181 3.73 -7.39 5.56
N ARG A 182 5.05 -7.49 5.72
CA ARG A 182 5.68 -7.42 7.04
C ARG A 182 5.37 -6.10 7.77
N SER A 183 5.33 -4.97 7.04
CA SER A 183 4.95 -3.66 7.59
C SER A 183 3.51 -3.69 8.11
N SER A 184 2.57 -4.22 7.33
CA SER A 184 1.17 -4.36 7.72
C SER A 184 1.00 -5.19 9.00
N MET A 185 1.67 -6.35 9.10
CA MET A 185 1.63 -7.16 10.33
C MET A 185 2.14 -6.41 11.56
N ILE A 186 3.27 -5.71 11.45
CA ILE A 186 3.84 -4.94 12.55
C ILE A 186 2.88 -3.81 12.98
N LEU A 187 2.28 -3.11 12.01
CA LEU A 187 1.32 -2.05 12.26
C LEU A 187 0.06 -2.61 12.94
N ALA A 188 -0.49 -3.73 12.46
CA ALA A 188 -1.66 -4.37 13.04
C ALA A 188 -1.38 -4.75 14.50
N SER A 189 -0.29 -5.46 14.77
CA SER A 189 0.08 -5.85 16.14
C SER A 189 0.40 -4.66 17.04
N SER A 190 0.98 -3.58 16.51
CA SER A 190 1.25 -2.35 17.27
C SER A 190 -0.06 -1.63 17.63
N TYR A 191 -0.99 -1.56 16.68
CA TYR A 191 -2.30 -0.95 16.89
C TYR A 191 -3.15 -1.75 17.88
N ALA A 192 -3.18 -3.09 17.76
CA ALA A 192 -3.87 -3.96 18.70
C ALA A 192 -3.37 -3.72 20.14
N ARG A 193 -2.04 -3.70 20.34
CA ARG A 193 -1.43 -3.40 21.65
C ARG A 193 -1.76 -2.00 22.17
N HIS A 194 -1.87 -1.01 21.29
CA HIS A 194 -2.31 0.32 21.69
C HIS A 194 -3.77 0.30 22.19
N LEU A 195 -4.66 -0.36 21.46
CA LEU A 195 -6.07 -0.47 21.83
C LEU A 195 -6.27 -1.24 23.14
N LEU A 196 -5.59 -2.38 23.32
CA LEU A 196 -5.62 -3.15 24.57
C LEU A 196 -5.28 -2.27 25.79
N ARG A 197 -4.22 -1.45 25.69
CA ARG A 197 -3.81 -0.54 26.77
C ARG A 197 -4.79 0.60 27.03
N HIS A 198 -5.54 1.03 26.02
CA HIS A 198 -6.42 2.21 26.13
C HIS A 198 -7.84 1.85 26.55
N HIS A 199 -8.31 0.65 26.18
CA HIS A 199 -9.70 0.21 26.38
C HIS A 199 -9.86 -0.87 27.46
N ASP A 200 -8.76 -1.28 28.14
CA ASP A 200 -8.77 -2.36 29.14
C ASP A 200 -9.41 -3.66 28.62
N ALA A 201 -9.21 -3.94 27.33
CA ALA A 201 -9.71 -5.14 26.67
C ALA A 201 -8.76 -6.32 26.90
N ALA A 202 -9.29 -7.53 26.97
CA ALA A 202 -8.48 -8.75 27.13
C ALA A 202 -7.88 -9.21 25.79
N ALA A 203 -8.61 -9.02 24.70
CA ALA A 203 -8.15 -9.31 23.35
C ALA A 203 -8.66 -8.29 22.32
N VAL A 204 -7.97 -8.19 21.19
CA VAL A 204 -8.39 -7.40 20.04
C VAL A 204 -8.29 -8.24 18.77
N GLU A 205 -9.40 -8.32 18.04
CA GLU A 205 -9.43 -8.86 16.67
C GLU A 205 -9.37 -7.69 15.68
N ILE A 206 -8.33 -7.65 14.85
CA ILE A 206 -8.22 -6.67 13.76
C ILE A 206 -8.64 -7.33 12.45
N SER A 207 -9.61 -6.72 11.79
CA SER A 207 -10.05 -7.09 10.45
C SER A 207 -9.96 -5.91 9.49
N ARG A 208 -9.68 -6.23 8.23
CA ARG A 208 -9.65 -5.29 7.10
C ARG A 208 -10.73 -5.70 6.13
N THR A 209 -11.58 -4.77 5.78
CA THR A 209 -12.48 -4.88 4.64
C THR A 209 -11.89 -4.06 3.49
N SER A 210 -11.62 -4.69 2.35
CA SER A 210 -11.07 -4.06 1.16
C SER A 210 -11.86 -4.46 -0.06
N ARG A 211 -12.12 -3.48 -0.94
CA ARG A 211 -12.67 -3.74 -2.26
C ARG A 211 -11.52 -3.83 -3.27
N PRO A 212 -11.43 -4.91 -4.07
CA PRO A 212 -10.45 -4.96 -5.15
C PRO A 212 -10.65 -3.77 -6.09
N SER A 213 -9.56 -3.16 -6.53
CA SER A 213 -9.65 -2.18 -7.60
C SER A 213 -10.13 -2.88 -8.85
N ILE A 214 -11.26 -2.43 -9.39
CA ILE A 214 -11.79 -2.95 -10.65
C ILE A 214 -10.96 -2.29 -11.76
N PRO A 215 -10.21 -3.06 -12.56
CA PRO A 215 -9.55 -2.51 -13.73
C PRO A 215 -10.61 -1.86 -14.64
N PRO A 216 -10.40 -0.64 -15.16
CA PRO A 216 -11.35 0.01 -16.06
C PRO A 216 -11.86 -0.89 -17.19
N ASP A 217 -11.03 -1.79 -17.71
CA ASP A 217 -11.33 -2.75 -18.78
C ASP A 217 -12.56 -3.58 -18.46
N VAL A 218 -12.73 -3.98 -17.20
CA VAL A 218 -13.85 -4.80 -16.74
C VAL A 218 -15.18 -4.06 -16.92
N LEU A 219 -15.16 -2.72 -16.93
CA LEU A 219 -16.34 -1.89 -17.20
C LEU A 219 -16.68 -1.82 -18.70
N PHE A 220 -15.74 -2.16 -19.58
CA PHE A 220 -15.88 -2.07 -21.04
C PHE A 220 -15.96 -3.46 -21.73
N LEU A 221 -15.86 -4.55 -20.98
CA LEU A 221 -16.09 -5.89 -21.51
C LEU A 221 -17.59 -6.08 -21.84
N ASP A 222 -17.89 -6.55 -23.04
CA ASP A 222 -19.24 -6.92 -23.44
C ASP A 222 -19.73 -8.12 -22.60
N GLY A 223 -20.52 -7.83 -21.57
CA GLY A 223 -21.09 -8.83 -20.64
C GLY A 223 -21.54 -8.17 -19.34
N VAL A 224 -22.46 -8.80 -18.60
CA VAL A 224 -22.77 -8.37 -17.23
C VAL A 224 -21.56 -8.70 -16.37
N PRO A 225 -20.84 -7.71 -15.80
CA PRO A 225 -19.72 -8.01 -14.92
C PRO A 225 -20.25 -8.85 -13.75
N GLN A 226 -19.55 -9.94 -13.42
CA GLN A 226 -19.99 -10.82 -12.34
C GLN A 226 -20.13 -9.99 -11.06
N GLU A 227 -21.30 -9.99 -10.43
CA GLU A 227 -21.56 -9.20 -9.21
C GLU A 227 -20.51 -9.45 -8.12
N ALA A 228 -19.98 -10.67 -8.07
CA ALA A 228 -18.90 -11.08 -7.16
C ALA A 228 -17.59 -10.28 -7.32
N ALA A 229 -17.35 -9.62 -8.46
CA ALA A 229 -16.19 -8.76 -8.66
C ALA A 229 -16.27 -7.44 -7.86
N PHE A 230 -17.46 -7.08 -7.38
CA PHE A 230 -17.72 -5.86 -6.61
C PHE A 230 -17.85 -6.13 -5.11
N ASP A 231 -17.80 -7.40 -4.69
CA ASP A 231 -17.96 -7.78 -3.29
C ASP A 231 -16.75 -7.34 -2.47
N ASP A 232 -17.04 -6.84 -1.27
CA ASP A 232 -16.02 -6.46 -0.32
C ASP A 232 -15.37 -7.72 0.27
N SER A 233 -14.04 -7.81 0.19
CA SER A 233 -13.28 -8.86 0.86
C SER A 233 -12.98 -8.45 2.30
N THR A 234 -13.18 -9.34 3.27
CA THR A 234 -12.83 -9.10 4.67
C THR A 234 -11.78 -10.09 5.14
N VAL A 235 -10.61 -9.62 5.56
CA VAL A 235 -9.52 -10.46 6.07
C VAL A 235 -9.19 -10.10 7.52
N THR A 236 -8.97 -11.11 8.36
CA THR A 236 -8.62 -10.94 9.78
C THR A 236 -7.13 -11.20 10.01
N PHE A 237 -6.46 -10.29 10.74
CA PHE A 237 -5.04 -10.41 11.13
C PHE A 237 -4.82 -11.37 12.32
N GLY A 238 -5.90 -11.92 12.86
CA GLY A 238 -5.92 -12.75 14.06
C GLY A 238 -6.30 -11.94 15.30
N GLU A 239 -6.45 -12.65 16.41
CA GLU A 239 -6.66 -12.08 17.73
C GLU A 239 -5.30 -11.81 18.38
N THR A 240 -5.18 -10.66 19.05
CA THR A 240 -4.03 -10.33 19.89
C THR A 240 -4.50 -10.23 21.34
N HIS A 241 -3.89 -10.98 22.24
CA HIS A 241 -4.26 -10.99 23.66
C HIS A 241 -3.34 -10.07 24.49
N ALA A 242 -3.85 -9.55 25.61
CA ALA A 242 -3.10 -8.68 26.51
C ALA A 242 -1.82 -9.33 27.08
N HIS A 243 -1.79 -10.66 27.20
CA HIS A 243 -0.68 -11.41 27.81
C HIS A 243 0.45 -11.81 26.84
N ASP A 244 0.29 -11.64 25.53
CA ASP A 244 1.32 -12.02 24.54
C ASP A 244 2.56 -11.10 24.55
N GLY A 245 2.56 -10.03 25.35
CA GLY A 245 3.63 -9.04 25.41
C GLY A 245 4.86 -9.41 26.26
N THR A 246 4.82 -10.51 27.03
CA THR A 246 5.82 -10.78 28.08
C THR A 246 6.88 -11.83 27.78
N ASP A 247 6.73 -12.68 26.75
CA ASP A 247 7.60 -13.86 26.59
C ASP A 247 8.62 -13.79 25.43
N ALA A 248 8.83 -12.62 24.82
CA ALA A 248 9.87 -12.41 23.80
C ALA A 248 10.97 -11.46 24.31
N ARG A 249 11.72 -11.88 25.34
CA ARG A 249 13.02 -11.31 25.70
C ARG A 249 14.05 -12.41 25.90
#